data_AF-A0A4Y8CCF5-F1
#
_entry.id   AF-A0A4Y8CCF5-F1
#
_cell.length_a   1.000
_cell.length_b   1.000
_cell.length_c   1.000
_cell.angle_alpha   90.00
_cell.angle_beta   90.00
_cell.angle_gamma   90.00
#
_symmetry.space_group_name_H-M   'P 1'
#
loop_
_entity.id
_entity.type
_entity.pdbx_description
1 polymer ?
#
loop_
_entity_poly.entity_id
_entity_poly.type
_entity_poly.pdbx_seq_one_letter_code
_entity_poly.pdbx_strand_id
1 'polypeptide(L)'
;MFDFFKKGLAKTLENIVGVKGENKKITKDLLEEILLEADVSYEIVEEIIYYLPPQNEVKKEDLKHVMGSYFLYEKKETNQEKPFVELILGVNGAGKTTSIAKLAYL
;
A
#
# COMPACT_ATOMS: atom_id res chain seq x y z
N MET A 1 -1.92 15.83 -8.06
CA MET A 1 -2.08 14.39 -7.75
C MET A 1 -1.06 13.92 -6.71
N PHE A 2 0.25 14.16 -6.89
CA PHE A 2 1.27 13.79 -5.91
C PHE A 2 1.07 14.41 -4.51
N ASP A 3 0.63 15.67 -4.41
CA ASP A 3 0.40 16.32 -3.10
C ASP A 3 -0.73 15.68 -2.29
N PHE A 4 -1.73 15.11 -2.97
CA PHE A 4 -2.82 14.38 -2.31
C PHE A 4 -2.29 13.11 -1.63
N PHE A 5 -1.48 12.32 -2.34
CA PHE A 5 -0.84 11.13 -1.78
C PHE A 5 0.14 11.48 -0.67
N LYS A 6 0.96 12.52 -0.86
CA LYS A 6 1.91 12.99 0.16
C LYS A 6 1.19 13.35 1.46
N LYS A 7 0.06 14.06 1.38
CA LYS A 7 -0.75 14.42 2.55
C LYS A 7 -1.45 13.21 3.16
N GLY A 8 -2.02 12.33 2.34
CA GLY A 8 -2.74 11.14 2.80
C GLY A 8 -1.84 10.12 3.50
N LEU A 9 -0.58 9.99 3.05
CA LEU A 9 0.39 9.03 3.58
C LEU A 9 1.34 9.62 4.63
N ALA A 10 1.20 10.92 4.97
CA ALA A 10 2.14 11.63 5.84
C ALA A 10 2.33 10.92 7.18
N LYS A 11 1.24 10.53 7.85
CA LYS A 11 1.29 9.88 9.16
C LYS A 11 1.95 8.49 9.11
N THR A 12 1.67 7.70 8.07
CA THR A 12 2.31 6.40 7.85
C THR A 12 3.81 6.56 7.62
N LEU A 13 4.22 7.55 6.82
CA LEU A 13 5.63 7.84 6.57
C LEU A 13 6.36 8.33 7.84
N GLU A 14 5.72 9.16 8.66
CA GLU A 14 6.27 9.61 9.95
C GLU A 14 6.52 8.43 10.90
N ASN A 15 5.56 7.51 11.02
CA ASN A 15 5.72 6.32 11.84
C ASN A 15 6.90 5.45 11.35
N ILE A 16 6.97 5.17 10.05
CA ILE A 16 8.05 4.36 9.45
C ILE A 16 9.43 5.01 9.68
N VAL A 17 9.54 6.33 9.54
CA VAL A 17 10.79 7.05 9.77
C VAL A 17 11.21 6.99 11.25
N GLY A 18 10.24 7.00 12.16
CA GLY A 18 10.48 6.82 13.61
C GLY A 18 11.19 5.51 13.94
N VAL A 19 10.75 4.39 13.35
CA VAL A 19 11.31 3.05 13.59
C VAL A 19 12.70 2.89 12.97
N LYS A 20 12.90 3.41 11.76
CA LYS A 20 14.18 3.27 11.03
C LYS A 20 15.37 3.89 11.81
N GLY A 21 15.15 4.99 12.51
CA GLY A 21 16.20 5.81 13.12
C GLY A 21 17.12 6.49 12.10
N GLU A 22 17.95 7.43 12.55
CA GLU A 22 18.88 8.17 11.67
C GLU A 22 20.00 7.25 11.16
N ASN A 23 20.19 7.21 9.83
CA ASN A 23 21.33 6.60 9.13
C ASN A 23 21.56 5.08 9.23
N LYS A 24 20.53 4.28 9.53
CA LYS A 24 20.66 2.81 9.46
C LYS A 24 20.43 2.27 8.05
N LYS A 25 21.33 1.35 7.65
CA LYS A 25 21.05 0.36 6.61
C LYS A 25 19.82 -0.46 7.03
N ILE A 26 18.93 -0.75 6.09
CA ILE A 26 17.72 -1.53 6.38
C ILE A 26 18.10 -3.01 6.34
N THR A 27 17.97 -3.72 7.46
CA THR A 27 18.11 -5.18 7.51
C THR A 27 16.76 -5.85 7.25
N LYS A 28 16.74 -7.16 6.97
CA LYS A 28 15.51 -7.92 6.83
C LYS A 28 14.67 -7.87 8.11
N ASP A 29 15.30 -8.06 9.27
CA ASP A 29 14.64 -8.00 10.58
C ASP A 29 14.00 -6.62 10.84
N LEU A 30 14.71 -5.53 10.50
CA LEU A 30 14.17 -4.17 10.68
C LEU A 30 13.02 -3.88 9.70
N LEU A 31 13.10 -4.41 8.48
CA LEU A 31 12.01 -4.27 7.51
C LEU A 31 10.76 -5.01 7.99
N GLU A 32 10.91 -6.22 8.54
CA GLU A 32 9.81 -7.00 9.10
C GLU A 32 9.08 -6.21 10.20
N GLU A 33 9.82 -5.66 11.16
CA GLU A 33 9.29 -4.80 12.23
C GLU A 33 8.50 -3.60 11.65
N ILE A 34 9.12 -2.88 10.70
CA ILE A 34 8.48 -1.73 10.04
C ILE A 34 7.16 -2.10 9.36
N LEU A 35 7.11 -3.24 8.66
CA LEU A 35 5.93 -3.65 7.91
C LEU A 35 4.79 -4.12 8.84
N LEU A 36 5.12 -4.85 9.90
CA LEU A 36 4.14 -5.28 10.90
C LEU A 36 3.53 -4.08 11.65
N GLU A 37 4.35 -3.08 12.02
CA GLU A 37 3.85 -1.83 12.62
C GLU A 37 3.00 -0.99 11.65
N ALA A 38 3.17 -1.18 10.35
CA ALA A 38 2.41 -0.51 9.30
C ALA A 38 1.10 -1.23 8.92
N ASP A 39 0.60 -2.13 9.78
CA ASP A 39 -0.61 -2.93 9.57
C ASP A 39 -0.56 -3.84 8.32
N VAL A 40 0.63 -4.29 7.91
CA VAL A 40 0.78 -5.32 6.87
C VAL A 40 0.60 -6.70 7.50
N SER A 41 -0.20 -7.57 6.89
CA SER A 41 -0.44 -8.90 7.45
C SER A 41 0.84 -9.75 7.46
N TYR A 42 0.98 -10.59 8.49
CA TYR A 42 2.17 -11.41 8.70
C TYR A 42 2.55 -12.24 7.46
N GLU A 43 1.55 -12.81 6.78
CA GLU A 43 1.78 -13.63 5.58
C GLU A 43 2.44 -12.84 4.45
N ILE A 44 2.01 -11.60 4.23
CA ILE A 44 2.58 -10.71 3.21
C ILE A 44 4.00 -10.30 3.59
N VAL A 45 4.25 -10.05 4.88
CA VAL A 45 5.60 -9.71 5.36
C VAL A 45 6.57 -10.86 5.12
N GLU A 46 6.22 -12.08 5.51
CA GLU A 46 7.03 -13.28 5.27
C GLU A 46 7.33 -13.47 3.78
N GLU A 47 6.32 -13.32 2.91
CA GLU A 47 6.52 -13.40 1.47
C GLU A 47 7.49 -12.31 0.95
N ILE A 48 7.35 -11.07 1.41
CA ILE A 48 8.27 -9.98 1.05
C ILE A 48 9.70 -10.32 1.46
N ILE A 49 9.91 -10.78 2.70
CA ILE A 49 11.25 -11.12 3.21
C ILE A 49 11.86 -12.32 2.47
N TYR A 50 11.04 -13.31 2.11
CA TYR A 50 11.44 -14.50 1.37
C TYR A 50 11.90 -14.17 -0.06
N TYR A 51 11.16 -13.32 -0.79
CA TYR A 51 11.49 -12.97 -2.17
C TYR A 51 12.61 -11.92 -2.30
N LEU A 52 12.99 -11.26 -1.21
CA LEU A 52 14.16 -10.39 -1.19
C LEU A 52 15.46 -11.22 -1.34
N PRO A 53 16.50 -10.66 -2.00
CA PRO A 53 17.80 -11.32 -2.12
C PRO A 53 18.34 -11.86 -0.79
N PRO A 54 19.18 -12.91 -0.80
CA PRO A 54 19.61 -13.60 0.42
C PRO A 54 20.50 -12.75 1.34
N GLN A 55 20.96 -11.57 0.89
CA GLN A 55 21.71 -10.65 1.73
C GLN A 55 20.81 -10.05 2.82
N ASN A 56 21.35 -9.85 4.02
CA ASN A 56 20.58 -9.25 5.12
C ASN A 56 20.25 -7.77 4.86
N GLU A 57 21.13 -7.03 4.19
CA GLU A 57 20.90 -5.63 3.84
C GLU A 57 19.91 -5.54 2.67
N VAL A 58 18.78 -4.86 2.91
CA VAL A 58 17.72 -4.62 1.94
C VAL A 58 18.05 -3.40 1.10
N LYS A 59 18.16 -3.59 -0.22
CA LYS A 59 18.27 -2.48 -1.18
C LYS A 59 16.89 -1.98 -1.57
N LYS A 60 16.79 -0.68 -1.81
CA LYS A 60 15.54 -0.01 -2.19
C LYS A 60 14.96 -0.54 -3.49
N GLU A 61 15.83 -0.83 -4.46
CA GLU A 61 15.45 -1.33 -5.78
C GLU A 61 14.80 -2.72 -5.68
N ASP A 62 15.40 -3.61 -4.89
CA ASP A 62 14.90 -4.97 -4.66
C ASP A 62 13.55 -4.94 -3.94
N LEU A 63 13.45 -4.14 -2.87
CA LEU A 63 12.20 -3.96 -2.12
C LEU A 63 11.08 -3.40 -3.01
N LYS A 64 11.40 -2.39 -3.83
CA LYS A 64 10.44 -1.81 -4.78
C LYS A 64 9.97 -2.84 -5.80
N HIS A 65 10.85 -3.70 -6.29
CA HIS A 65 10.49 -4.76 -7.22
C HIS A 65 9.53 -5.78 -6.59
N VAL A 66 9.89 -6.31 -5.42
CA VAL A 66 9.08 -7.28 -4.68
C VAL A 66 7.71 -6.70 -4.32
N MET A 67 7.68 -5.53 -3.66
CA MET A 67 6.41 -4.88 -3.28
C MET A 67 5.56 -4.48 -4.49
N GLY A 68 6.18 -4.10 -5.61
CA GLY A 68 5.48 -3.73 -6.83
C GLY A 68 4.65 -4.87 -7.41
N SER A 69 5.05 -6.13 -7.17
CA SER A 69 4.31 -7.29 -7.66
C SER A 69 2.90 -7.41 -7.08
N TYR A 70 2.68 -6.97 -5.84
CA TYR A 70 1.36 -6.96 -5.17
C TYR A 70 0.38 -5.95 -5.76
N PHE A 71 0.86 -5.02 -6.60
CA PHE A 71 0.04 -4.02 -7.26
C PHE A 71 -0.17 -4.30 -8.75
N LEU A 72 0.22 -5.49 -9.22
CA LEU A 72 -0.05 -5.95 -10.57
C LEU A 72 -1.47 -6.51 -10.66
N TYR A 73 -2.40 -5.64 -11.03
CA TYR A 73 -3.78 -6.02 -11.29
C TYR A 73 -4.04 -6.10 -12.79
N GLU A 74 -4.77 -7.13 -13.23
CA GLU A 74 -5.34 -7.14 -14.57
C GLU A 74 -6.28 -5.94 -14.72
N LYS A 75 -5.99 -5.07 -15.68
CA LYS A 75 -6.92 -4.00 -16.04
C LYS A 75 -8.09 -4.62 -16.78
N LYS A 76 -9.14 -5.00 -16.06
CA LYS A 76 -10.39 -5.43 -16.68
C LYS A 76 -10.95 -4.27 -17.50
N GLU A 77 -11.22 -4.51 -18.78
CA GLU A 77 -11.98 -3.57 -19.59
C GLU A 77 -13.42 -3.55 -19.07
N THR A 78 -13.79 -2.47 -18.37
CA THR A 78 -15.16 -2.28 -17.95
C THR A 78 -15.95 -1.75 -19.15
N ASN A 79 -16.96 -2.50 -19.60
CA ASN A 79 -17.90 -1.99 -20.59
C ASN A 79 -18.72 -0.85 -19.94
N GLN A 80 -18.58 0.36 -20.45
CA GLN A 80 -19.24 1.58 -19.95
C GLN A 80 -20.48 1.97 -20.76
N GLU A 81 -21.08 1.01 -21.46
CA GLU A 81 -22.37 1.20 -22.13
C GLU A 81 -23.45 1.68 -21.15
N LYS A 82 -24.28 2.62 -21.61
CA LYS A 82 -25.27 3.28 -20.76
C LYS A 82 -26.62 2.55 -20.79
N PRO A 83 -27.31 2.42 -19.63
CA PRO A 83 -26.88 2.90 -18.32
C PRO A 83 -25.83 1.98 -17.68
N PHE A 84 -24.72 2.56 -17.21
CA PHE A 84 -23.74 1.87 -16.41
C PHE A 84 -24.19 1.88 -14.95
N VAL A 85 -24.35 0.70 -14.34
CA VAL A 85 -24.87 0.54 -12.98
C VAL A 85 -23.79 -0.06 -12.09
N GLU A 86 -23.41 0.68 -11.03
CA GLU A 86 -22.43 0.24 -10.03
C GLU A 86 -23.11 0.11 -8.66
N LEU A 87 -22.99 -1.07 -8.04
CA LEU A 87 -23.49 -1.32 -6.68
C LEU A 87 -22.37 -1.13 -5.66
N ILE A 88 -22.52 -0.16 -4.76
CA ILE A 88 -21.53 0.15 -3.72
C ILE A 88 -22.00 -0.41 -2.37
N LEU A 89 -21.20 -1.31 -1.80
CA LEU A 89 -21.48 -2.05 -0.55
C LEU A 89 -20.48 -1.71 0.56
N GLY A 90 -20.83 -2.04 1.81
CA GLY A 90 -19.93 -1.87 2.98
C GLY A 90 -20.68 -1.59 4.28
N VAL A 91 -19.97 -1.63 5.42
CA VAL A 91 -20.53 -1.40 6.76
C VAL A 91 -20.89 0.08 7.00
N ASN A 92 -21.70 0.35 8.04
CA ASN A 92 -22.01 1.72 8.45
C ASN A 92 -20.74 2.44 8.92
N GLY A 93 -20.60 3.74 8.59
CA GLY A 93 -19.42 4.53 8.95
C GLY A 93 -18.22 4.44 7.98
N ALA A 94 -18.20 3.50 7.04
CA ALA A 94 -17.08 3.34 6.08
C ALA A 94 -17.01 4.41 4.97
N GLY A 95 -17.89 5.41 4.96
CA GLY A 95 -17.87 6.51 3.99
C GLY A 95 -18.57 6.24 2.65
N LYS A 96 -19.43 5.21 2.54
CA LYS A 96 -20.15 4.84 1.30
C LYS A 96 -20.82 6.04 0.60
N THR A 97 -21.68 6.78 1.29
CA THR A 97 -22.41 7.92 0.72
C THR A 97 -21.48 9.02 0.23
N THR A 98 -20.40 9.29 0.98
CA THR A 98 -19.37 10.28 0.58
C THR A 98 -18.61 9.83 -0.66
N SER A 99 -18.29 8.55 -0.77
CA SER A 99 -17.64 7.98 -1.96
C SER A 99 -18.55 8.02 -3.18
N ILE A 100 -19.85 7.73 -3.04
CA ILE A 100 -20.84 7.87 -4.11
C ILE A 100 -20.88 9.31 -4.63
N ALA A 101 -20.94 10.30 -3.73
CA ALA A 101 -20.94 11.70 -4.12
C ALA A 101 -19.64 12.11 -4.87
N LYS A 102 -18.48 11.60 -4.44
CA LYS A 102 -17.20 11.84 -5.13
C LYS A 102 -17.15 11.19 -6.51
N LEU A 103 -17.64 9.95 -6.66
CA LEU A 103 -17.72 9.25 -7.94
C LEU A 103 -18.67 9.93 -8.92
N ALA A 104 -19.80 10.47 -8.43
CA ALA A 104 -20.76 11.19 -9.27
C ALA A 104 -20.30 12.60 -9.68
N TYR A 105 -19.34 13.17 -8.95
CA TYR A 105 -18.73 14.46 -9.29
C TYR A 105 -17.65 14.35 -10.38
N LEU A 106 -16.98 13.19 -10.47
CA LEU A 106 -15.98 12.89 -11.50
C LEU A 106 -16.63 12.76 -12.88
#